data_AF-A0A2S4YL13-F1
#
_entry.id   AF-A0A2S4YL13-F1
#
_cell.length_a   1.000
_cell.length_b   1.000
_cell.length_c   1.000
_cell.angle_alpha   90.00
_cell.angle_beta   90.00
_cell.angle_gamma   90.00
#
_symmetry.space_group_name_H-M   'P 1'
#
loop_
_entity.id
_entity.type
_entity.pdbx_description
1 polymer ?
#
loop_
_entity_poly.entity_id
_entity_poly.type
_entity_poly.pdbx_seq_one_letter_code
_entity_poly.pdbx_strand_id
1 'polypeptide(L)'
;MALLPWLVVLADGLPGTTTAAHWRGAWIGLDALEALGLIATGVLAVRGHHMHRLTAAATATLLVVDAWFDTMTAAPGADRFAAVAMAVGAELPLAVRCAVLAVTGRVPPTA
;
A
#
# COMPACT_ATOMS: atom_id res chain seq x y z
N MET A 1 -10.93 -5.29 -18.17
CA MET A 1 -10.44 -5.80 -19.48
C MET A 1 -9.80 -4.71 -20.31
N ALA A 2 -10.38 -3.49 -20.40
CA ALA A 2 -9.72 -2.35 -21.07
C ALA A 2 -8.32 -1.99 -20.52
N LEU A 3 -8.02 -2.36 -19.26
CA LEU A 3 -6.70 -2.18 -18.67
C LEU A 3 -5.59 -2.99 -19.36
N LEU A 4 -5.87 -4.22 -19.83
CA LEU A 4 -4.84 -5.07 -20.41
C LEU A 4 -4.29 -4.50 -21.73
N PRO A 5 -5.13 -4.11 -22.71
CA PRO A 5 -4.65 -3.40 -23.89
C PRO A 5 -3.94 -2.08 -23.57
N TRP A 6 -4.43 -1.34 -22.56
CA TRP A 6 -3.83 -0.07 -22.17
C TRP A 6 -2.40 -0.24 -21.62
N LEU A 7 -2.12 -1.32 -20.89
CA LEU A 7 -0.75 -1.62 -20.42
C LEU A 7 0.24 -1.80 -21.58
N VAL A 8 -0.19 -2.39 -22.70
CA VAL A 8 0.64 -2.53 -23.91
C VAL A 8 0.94 -1.14 -24.51
N VAL A 9 -0.08 -0.30 -24.63
CA VAL A 9 0.09 1.09 -25.11
C VAL A 9 1.07 1.87 -24.22
N LEU A 10 1.00 1.70 -22.90
CA LEU A 10 1.94 2.34 -21.98
C LEU A 10 3.37 1.79 -22.12
N ALA A 11 3.54 0.48 -22.30
CA ALA A 11 4.85 -0.14 -22.44
C ALA A 11 5.59 0.34 -23.70
N ASP A 12 4.87 0.54 -24.81
CA ASP A 12 5.45 0.99 -26.07
C ASP A 12 5.58 2.52 -26.17
N GLY A 13 4.69 3.26 -25.49
CA GLY A 13 4.57 4.71 -25.64
C GLY A 13 5.32 5.55 -24.60
N LEU A 14 5.66 5.00 -23.44
CA LEU A 14 6.31 5.77 -22.36
C LEU A 14 7.83 5.94 -22.60
N PRO A 15 8.37 7.16 -22.38
CA PRO A 15 9.81 7.37 -22.42
C PRO A 15 10.48 6.65 -21.25
N GLY A 16 11.71 6.14 -21.46
CA GLY A 16 12.45 5.41 -20.43
C GLY A 16 12.82 6.23 -19.18
N THR A 17 12.76 7.55 -19.27
CA THR A 17 12.96 8.48 -18.14
C THR A 17 12.01 9.66 -18.26
N THR A 18 11.42 10.07 -17.13
CA THR A 18 10.55 11.25 -17.06
C THR A 18 10.71 11.97 -15.73
N THR A 19 10.57 13.29 -15.72
CA THR A 19 10.57 14.12 -14.50
C THR A 19 9.13 14.39 -14.07
N ALA A 20 8.79 13.99 -12.85
CA ALA A 20 7.46 14.24 -12.28
C ALA A 20 7.36 15.63 -11.66
N ALA A 21 6.40 16.44 -12.09
CA ALA A 21 6.18 17.80 -11.58
C ALA A 21 5.85 17.85 -10.07
N HIS A 22 5.07 16.88 -9.58
CA HIS A 22 4.60 16.83 -8.19
C HIS A 22 5.27 15.71 -7.40
N TRP A 23 6.55 15.44 -7.66
CA TRP A 23 7.29 14.31 -7.08
C TRP A 23 7.14 14.19 -5.56
N ARG A 24 7.40 15.28 -4.83
CA ARG A 24 7.26 15.31 -3.35
C ARG A 24 5.82 15.08 -2.89
N GLY A 25 4.84 15.59 -3.66
CA GLY A 25 3.43 15.45 -3.34
C GLY A 25 2.93 14.01 -3.51
N ALA A 26 3.49 13.27 -4.48
CA ALA A 26 3.15 11.86 -4.68
C ALA A 26 3.57 11.00 -3.48
N TRP A 27 4.80 11.19 -2.99
CA TRP A 27 5.33 10.49 -1.82
C TRP A 27 4.53 10.82 -0.57
N ILE A 28 4.48 12.11 -0.21
CA ILE A 28 3.75 12.57 0.99
C ILE A 28 2.28 12.14 0.95
N GLY A 29 1.66 12.15 -0.23
CA GLY A 29 0.28 11.72 -0.42
C GLY A 29 0.07 10.23 -0.15
N LEU A 30 0.98 9.37 -0.63
CA LEU A 30 0.93 7.93 -0.40
C LEU A 30 1.14 7.62 1.09
N ASP A 31 2.22 8.12 1.67
CA ASP A 31 2.54 7.99 3.11
C ASP A 31 1.37 8.45 4.01
N ALA A 32 0.75 9.59 3.67
CA ALA A 32 -0.36 10.12 4.44
C ALA A 32 -1.60 9.22 4.38
N LEU A 33 -1.90 8.63 3.21
CA LEU A 33 -3.02 7.70 3.05
C LEU A 33 -2.78 6.41 3.85
N GLU A 34 -1.55 5.92 3.89
CA GLU A 34 -1.18 4.76 4.70
C GLU A 34 -1.30 5.03 6.18
N ALA A 35 -0.75 6.15 6.65
CA ALA A 35 -0.85 6.58 8.04
C ALA A 35 -2.32 6.72 8.46
N LEU A 36 -3.14 7.38 7.64
CA LEU A 36 -4.59 7.47 7.85
C LEU A 36 -5.25 6.10 7.90
N GLY A 37 -4.88 5.19 6.99
CA GLY A 37 -5.38 3.82 6.95
C GLY A 37 -5.05 3.02 8.20
N LEU A 38 -3.79 3.07 8.67
CA LEU A 38 -3.32 2.41 9.88
C LEU A 38 -4.03 2.96 11.12
N ILE A 39 -4.14 4.28 11.24
CA ILE A 39 -4.85 4.94 12.35
C ILE A 39 -6.32 4.54 12.34
N ALA A 40 -7.00 4.66 11.20
CA ALA A 40 -8.41 4.29 11.08
C ALA A 40 -8.63 2.81 11.42
N THR A 41 -7.78 1.92 10.91
CA THR A 41 -7.83 0.48 11.20
C THR A 41 -7.63 0.20 12.69
N GLY A 42 -6.61 0.80 13.31
CA GLY A 42 -6.35 0.64 14.74
C GLY A 42 -7.50 1.15 15.61
N VAL A 43 -8.01 2.35 15.33
CA VAL A 43 -9.13 2.95 16.08
C VAL A 43 -10.40 2.12 15.93
N LEU A 44 -10.75 1.69 14.72
CA LEU A 44 -11.95 0.88 14.48
C LEU A 44 -11.82 -0.53 15.08
N ALA A 45 -10.63 -1.12 15.03
CA ALA A 45 -10.36 -2.42 15.64
C ALA A 45 -10.50 -2.37 17.17
N VAL A 46 -9.92 -1.35 17.83
CA VAL A 46 -10.06 -1.15 19.29
C VAL A 46 -11.51 -0.88 19.69
N ARG A 47 -12.27 -0.16 18.85
CA ARG A 47 -13.71 0.09 19.07
C ARG A 47 -14.61 -1.10 18.73
N GLY A 48 -14.07 -2.19 18.19
CA GLY A 48 -14.85 -3.36 17.76
C GLY A 48 -15.80 -3.09 16.59
N HIS A 49 -15.56 -2.03 15.80
CA HIS A 49 -16.46 -1.60 14.75
C HIS A 49 -16.24 -2.42 13.46
N HIS A 50 -17.28 -3.01 12.89
CA HIS A 50 -17.20 -3.91 11.72
C HIS A 50 -16.45 -3.33 10.50
N MET A 51 -16.47 -2.01 10.30
CA MET A 51 -15.69 -1.33 9.24
C MET A 51 -14.16 -1.47 9.38
N HIS A 52 -13.63 -1.93 10.53
CA HIS A 52 -12.21 -2.19 10.70
C HIS A 52 -11.67 -3.15 9.64
N ARG A 53 -12.52 -4.06 9.11
CA ARG A 53 -12.10 -5.01 8.07
C ARG A 53 -11.88 -4.34 6.73
N LEU A 54 -12.76 -3.41 6.38
CA LEU A 54 -12.67 -2.66 5.13
C LEU A 54 -11.46 -1.73 5.16
N THR A 55 -11.26 -0.99 6.26
CA THR A 55 -10.09 -0.13 6.40
C THR A 55 -8.81 -0.95 6.41
N ALA A 56 -8.78 -2.10 7.10
CA ALA A 56 -7.60 -2.97 7.12
C ALA A 56 -7.26 -3.53 5.74
N ALA A 57 -8.26 -3.95 4.95
CA ALA A 57 -8.02 -4.42 3.58
C ALA A 57 -7.50 -3.30 2.67
N ALA A 58 -8.05 -2.09 2.79
CA ALA A 58 -7.57 -0.92 2.06
C ALA A 58 -6.12 -0.56 2.47
N THR A 59 -5.81 -0.52 3.76
CA THR A 59 -4.46 -0.25 4.27
C THR A 59 -3.46 -1.31 3.83
N ALA A 60 -3.83 -2.60 3.85
CA ALA A 60 -2.98 -3.66 3.35
C ALA A 60 -2.65 -3.48 1.86
N THR A 61 -3.63 -3.04 1.06
CA THR A 61 -3.42 -2.77 -0.36
C THR A 61 -2.49 -1.58 -0.57
N LEU A 62 -2.66 -0.49 0.20
CA LEU A 62 -1.79 0.68 0.13
C LEU A 62 -0.32 0.31 0.45
N LEU A 63 -0.08 -0.45 1.52
CA LEU A 63 1.27 -0.92 1.90
C LEU A 63 1.95 -1.79 0.85
N VAL A 64 1.19 -2.59 0.08
CA VAL A 64 1.75 -3.35 -1.04
C VAL A 64 2.08 -2.42 -2.22
N VAL A 65 1.23 -1.42 -2.47
CA VAL A 65 1.46 -0.42 -3.53
C VAL A 65 2.66 0.46 -3.19
N ASP A 66 2.86 0.81 -1.93
CA ASP A 66 4.00 1.58 -1.43
C ASP A 66 5.33 0.83 -1.61
N ALA A 67 5.40 -0.41 -1.14
CA ALA A 67 6.56 -1.29 -1.38
C ALA A 67 6.93 -1.43 -2.86
N TRP A 68 5.92 -1.52 -3.74
CA TRP A 68 6.13 -1.51 -5.17
C TRP A 68 6.65 -0.16 -5.67
N PHE A 69 6.06 0.95 -5.22
CA PHE A 69 6.41 2.29 -5.64
C PHE A 69 7.84 2.67 -5.23
N ASP A 70 8.22 2.40 -3.98
CA ASP A 70 9.56 2.68 -3.45
C ASP A 70 10.64 1.89 -4.19
N THR A 71 10.41 0.60 -4.41
CA THR A 71 11.39 -0.23 -5.13
C THR A 71 11.54 0.13 -6.61
N MET A 72 10.48 0.65 -7.25
CA MET A 72 10.50 1.08 -8.64
C MET A 72 11.09 2.48 -8.83
N THR A 73 11.04 3.32 -7.80
CA THR A 73 11.49 4.71 -7.88
C THR A 73 12.85 4.97 -7.23
N ALA A 74 13.36 4.02 -6.44
CA ALA A 74 14.67 4.10 -5.84
C ALA A 74 15.81 4.15 -6.88
N ALA A 75 16.77 5.05 -6.63
CA ALA A 75 18.00 5.11 -7.41
C ALA A 75 18.83 3.82 -7.24
N PRO A 76 19.63 3.42 -8.26
CA PRO A 76 20.51 2.27 -8.15
C PRO A 76 21.50 2.38 -6.97
N GLY A 77 21.87 1.24 -6.38
CA GLY A 77 22.84 1.17 -5.30
C GLY A 77 22.19 1.13 -3.91
N ALA A 78 22.65 2.00 -3.01
CA ALA A 78 22.25 1.99 -1.60
C ALA A 78 20.75 2.27 -1.42
N ASP A 79 20.19 3.22 -2.17
CA ASP A 79 18.77 3.60 -2.08
C ASP A 79 17.86 2.43 -2.45
N ARG A 80 18.19 1.67 -3.50
CA ARG A 80 17.44 0.46 -3.88
C ARG A 80 17.53 -0.63 -2.81
N PHE A 81 18.70 -0.82 -2.19
CA PHE A 81 18.82 -1.77 -1.10
C PHE A 81 17.98 -1.35 0.11
N ALA A 82 18.00 -0.06 0.47
CA ALA A 82 17.18 0.48 1.54
C ALA A 82 15.67 0.32 1.25
N ALA A 83 15.21 0.62 0.04
CA ALA A 83 13.83 0.43 -0.38
C ALA A 83 13.40 -1.04 -0.29
N VAL A 84 14.23 -1.98 -0.76
CA VAL A 84 13.92 -3.41 -0.65
C VAL A 84 13.90 -3.88 0.82
N ALA A 85 14.83 -3.37 1.64
CA ALA A 85 14.87 -3.70 3.05
C ALA A 85 13.64 -3.17 3.81
N MET A 86 13.17 -1.96 3.50
CA MET A 86 11.93 -1.38 4.04
C MET A 86 10.69 -2.15 3.58
N ALA A 87 10.59 -2.45 2.28
CA ALA A 87 9.51 -3.25 1.72
C ALA A 87 9.35 -4.60 2.43
N VAL A 88 10.45 -5.35 2.58
CA VAL A 88 10.41 -6.68 3.20
C VAL A 88 10.34 -6.61 4.72
N GLY A 89 10.97 -5.60 5.34
CA GLY A 89 11.10 -5.49 6.80
C GLY A 89 9.93 -4.79 7.50
N ALA A 90 9.22 -3.89 6.80
CA ALA A 90 8.19 -3.03 7.39
C ALA A 90 6.87 -3.09 6.61
N GLU A 91 6.85 -2.67 5.34
CA GLU A 91 5.60 -2.48 4.58
C GLU A 91 4.84 -3.79 4.38
N LEU A 92 5.48 -4.82 3.81
CA LEU A 92 4.83 -6.11 3.57
C LEU A 92 4.41 -6.82 4.87
N PRO A 93 5.23 -6.85 5.95
CA PRO A 93 4.78 -7.35 7.24
C PRO A 93 3.55 -6.62 7.78
N LEU A 94 3.51 -5.28 7.70
CA LEU A 94 2.34 -4.50 8.10
C LEU A 94 1.13 -4.81 7.21
N ALA A 95 1.33 -4.96 5.91
CA ALA A 95 0.27 -5.33 4.97
C ALA A 95 -0.35 -6.69 5.34
N VAL A 96 0.49 -7.69 5.66
CA VAL A 96 0.03 -9.00 6.14
C VAL A 96 -0.77 -8.86 7.43
N ARG A 97 -0.30 -8.04 8.39
CA ARG A 97 -1.04 -7.81 9.65
C ARG A 97 -2.40 -7.19 9.40
N CYS A 98 -2.48 -6.19 8.53
CA CYS A 98 -3.74 -5.57 8.12
C CYS A 98 -4.65 -6.57 7.39
N ALA A 99 -4.11 -7.39 6.49
CA ALA A 99 -4.88 -8.43 5.79
C ALA A 99 -5.45 -9.47 6.77
N VAL A 100 -4.66 -9.90 7.76
CA VAL A 100 -5.13 -10.80 8.82
C VAL A 100 -6.28 -10.14 9.59
N LEU A 101 -6.12 -8.89 10.04
CA LEU A 101 -7.19 -8.15 10.73
C LEU A 101 -8.46 -7.99 9.89
N ALA A 102 -8.32 -7.89 8.56
CA ALA A 102 -9.45 -7.84 7.64
C ALA A 102 -10.26 -9.15 7.64
N VAL A 103 -9.59 -10.29 7.82
CA VAL A 103 -10.20 -11.62 7.73
C VAL A 103 -10.66 -12.14 9.11
N THR A 104 -9.99 -11.78 10.21
CA THR A 104 -10.19 -12.44 11.53
C THR A 104 -11.32 -11.88 12.40
N GLY A 105 -12.21 -11.02 11.90
CA GLY A 105 -13.31 -10.52 12.72
C GLY A 105 -14.30 -11.64 13.09
N ARG A 106 -14.37 -11.99 14.39
CA ARG A 106 -15.30 -13.02 14.90
C ARG A 106 -16.75 -12.62 14.66
N VAL A 107 -17.56 -13.57 14.20
CA VAL A 107 -19.03 -13.52 14.30
C VAL A 107 -19.37 -13.92 15.75
N PRO A 108 -20.15 -13.14 16.52
CA PRO A 108 -20.63 -13.58 17.82
C PRO A 108 -21.49 -14.86 17.64
N PRO A 109 -21.31 -15.92 18.43
CA PRO A 109 -22.23 -17.05 18.39
C PRO A 109 -23.63 -16.55 18.76
N THR A 110 -24.59 -16.80 17.88
CA THR A 110 -26.01 -16.61 18.17
C THR A 110 -26.39 -17.57 19.28
N ALA A 111 -26.69 -17.02 20.48
CA ALA A 111 -27.31 -17.74 21.58
C ALA A 111 -28.82 -17.82 21.38
#